data_AF-A0A379ABK6-F1
#
_entry.id   AF-A0A379ABK6-F1
#
_cell.length_a   1.000
_cell.length_b   1.000
_cell.length_c   1.000
_cell.angle_alpha   90.00
_cell.angle_beta   90.00
_cell.angle_gamma   90.00
#
_symmetry.space_group_name_H-M   'P 1'
#
loop_
_entity.id
_entity.type
_entity.pdbx_description
1 polymer ?
#
loop_
_entity_poly.entity_id
_entity_poly.type
_entity_poly.pdbx_seq_one_letter_code
_entity_poly.pdbx_strand_id
1 'polypeptide(L)' 'MAKIGIFVGTVYGNALLVAEEAEPILQQQGHSVTVF' A
#
# COMPACT_ATOMS: atom_id res chain seq x y z
N MET A 1 8.01 7.33 -12.16
CA MET A 1 8.45 6.77 -10.87
C MET A 1 8.05 7.71 -9.74
N ALA A 2 7.11 7.29 -8.91
CA ALA A 2 6.64 8.06 -7.74
C ALA A 2 7.00 7.30 -6.45
N LYS A 3 7.16 8.05 -5.35
CA LYS A 3 7.28 7.48 -4.00
C LYS A 3 5.90 7.56 -3.33
N ILE A 4 5.37 6.43 -2.89
CA ILE A 4 4.00 6.32 -2.37
C ILE A 4 4.06 5.71 -0.97
N GLY A 5 3.50 6.43 0.02
CA GLY A 5 3.26 5.91 1.36
C GLY A 5 1.79 5.59 1.55
N ILE A 6 1.46 4.38 1.98
CA ILE A 6 0.08 3.95 2.27
C ILE A 6 -0.08 3.88 3.77
N PHE A 7 -0.82 4.82 4.36
CA PHE A 7 -1.06 4.85 5.80
C PHE A 7 -2.39 4.19 6.14
N VAL A 8 -2.34 3.17 6.99
CA VAL A 8 -3.49 2.33 7.31
C VAL A 8 -3.97 2.60 8.73
N GLY A 9 -5.06 3.34 8.85
CA GLY A 9 -5.73 3.61 10.13
C GLY A 9 -6.95 2.72 10.33
N THR A 10 -6.77 1.49 10.81
CA THR A 10 -7.88 0.58 11.13
C THR A 10 -7.61 -0.18 12.42
N VAL A 11 -8.64 -0.32 13.25
CA VAL A 11 -8.59 -1.09 14.51
C VAL A 11 -9.13 -2.51 14.31
N TYR A 12 -10.07 -2.72 13.38
CA TYR A 12 -10.75 -4.01 13.15
C TYR A 12 -11.16 -4.20 11.68
N GLY A 13 -10.22 -4.11 10.73
CA GLY A 13 -10.61 -4.00 9.32
C GLY A 13 -9.60 -4.48 8.28
N ASN A 14 -10.17 -5.01 7.20
CA ASN A 14 -9.52 -5.47 5.96
C ASN A 14 -8.76 -4.37 5.19
N ALA A 15 -8.72 -3.13 5.69
CA ALA A 15 -7.99 -2.06 4.99
C ALA A 15 -6.47 -2.31 5.01
N LEU A 16 -5.94 -3.04 6.00
CA LEU A 16 -4.55 -3.53 5.94
C LEU A 16 -4.37 -4.51 4.77
N LEU A 17 -5.27 -5.49 4.64
CA LEU A 17 -5.25 -6.43 3.52
C LEU A 17 -5.30 -5.70 2.16
N VAL A 18 -6.15 -4.69 2.02
CA VAL A 18 -6.23 -3.89 0.78
C VAL A 18 -4.93 -3.13 0.52
N ALA A 19 -4.30 -2.58 1.56
CA ALA A 19 -3.03 -1.88 1.42
C ALA A 19 -1.89 -2.82 1.00
N GLU A 20 -1.84 -4.01 1.59
CA GLU A 20 -0.87 -5.06 1.26
C GLU A 20 -1.08 -5.59 -0.18
N GLU A 21 -2.31 -5.66 -0.68
CA GLU A 21 -2.60 -6.01 -2.08
C GLU A 21 -2.28 -4.87 -3.07
N ALA A 22 -2.42 -3.61 -2.64
CA ALA A 22 -2.14 -2.45 -3.47
C ALA A 22 -0.63 -2.22 -3.68
N GLU A 23 0.19 -2.53 -2.68
CA GLU A 23 1.65 -2.39 -2.76
C GLU A 23 2.29 -3.10 -3.96
N PRO A 24 2.11 -4.42 -4.19
CA PRO A 24 2.72 -5.12 -5.31
C PRO A 24 2.20 -4.63 -6.67
N ILE A 25 0.94 -4.22 -6.76
CA ILE A 25 0.35 -3.67 -8.01
C ILE A 25 1.08 -2.37 -8.40
N LEU A 26 1.29 -1.48 -7.44
CA LEU A 26 1.97 -0.21 -7.67
C LEU A 26 3.49 -0.40 -7.90
N GLN A 27 4.11 -1.36 -7.23
CA GLN A 27 5.51 -1.74 -7.49
C GLN A 27 5.69 -2.31 -8.90
N GLN A 28 4.77 -3.16 -9.38
CA GLN A 28 4.76 -3.68 -10.75
C GLN A 28 4.65 -2.56 -11.80
N GLN A 29 3.99 -1.45 -11.46
CA GLN A 29 3.91 -0.25 -12.29
C GLN A 29 5.17 0.64 -12.23
N GLY A 30 6.20 0.24 -11.47
CA GLY A 30 7.47 0.96 -11.36
C GLY A 30 7.47 2.10 -10.33
N HIS A 31 6.59 2.04 -9.33
CA HIS A 31 6.61 2.95 -8.18
C HIS A 31 7.40 2.37 -7.01
N SER A 32 7.95 3.24 -6.17
CA SER A 32 8.52 2.86 -4.87
C SER A 32 7.44 3.07 -3.82
N VAL A 33 7.03 1.98 -3.16
CA VAL A 33 5.86 1.96 -2.26
C VAL A 33 6.25 1.43 -0.89
N THR A 34 5.61 1.94 0.16
CA THR A 34 5.76 1.45 1.53
C THR A 34 4.43 1.60 2.27
N VAL A 35 3.99 0.55 2.96
CA VAL A 35 2.81 0.56 3.83
C VAL A 35 3.23 0.92 5.26
N PHE A 36 2.45 1.77 5.93
CA PHE A 36 2.66 2.32 7.27
C PHE A 36 1.44 2.14 8.17
#